data_AF-A0AAD9NSC0-F1
#
_entry.id   AF-A0AAD9NSC0-F1
#
_cell.length_a   1.000
_cell.length_b   1.000
_cell.length_c   1.000
_cell.angle_alpha   90.00
_cell.angle_beta   90.00
_cell.angle_gamma   90.00
#
_symmetry.space_group_name_H-M   'P 1'
#
loop_
_entity.id
_entity.type
_entity.pdbx_description
1 polymer ?
#
loop_
_entity_poly.entity_id
_entity_poly.type
_entity_poly.pdbx_seq_one_letter_code
_entity_poly.pdbx_strand_id
1 'polypeptide(L)'
;MRKHPECGVIITGDFNQLRDNFMKTHYRFVQVVNVVTRGQAILDKIWTNMEEVYTPPVTISELGSSDHNMVLLKPKAKNSVDTGCVTRLTVRCMGPKEKATFSMALSAIKWEPLFRLDSCADQYSYYQTVICNLMEICFPTKIVTRHTADKPWVTDWFRDLVRKRQRAHMSGDLNQAKILRNKVNRAPFET
;
A
#
# COMPACT_ATOMS: atom_id res chain seq x y z
N MET A 1 -33.11 -17.05 -7.08
CA MET A 1 -33.91 -15.97 -7.69
C MET A 1 -35.44 -16.09 -7.49
N ARG A 2 -36.07 -17.27 -7.37
CA ARG A 2 -37.55 -17.33 -7.22
C ARG A 2 -38.14 -16.59 -6.00
N LYS A 3 -37.44 -16.58 -4.85
CA LYS A 3 -37.89 -15.87 -3.64
C LYS A 3 -37.48 -14.40 -3.58
N HIS A 4 -36.40 -14.03 -4.27
CA HIS A 4 -35.86 -12.67 -4.32
C HIS A 4 -35.41 -12.41 -5.76
N PRO A 5 -36.32 -11.98 -6.65
CA PRO A 5 -36.01 -11.81 -8.07
C PRO A 5 -35.05 -10.63 -8.31
N GLU A 6 -35.16 -9.59 -7.48
CA GLU A 6 -34.34 -8.37 -7.55
C GLU A 6 -32.98 -8.51 -6.85
N CYS A 7 -32.59 -9.71 -6.41
CA CYS A 7 -31.31 -9.86 -5.72
C CYS A 7 -30.14 -9.74 -6.71
N GLY A 8 -29.15 -8.96 -6.30
CA GLY A 8 -27.87 -8.91 -6.97
C GLY A 8 -27.04 -10.16 -6.77
N VAL A 9 -26.55 -10.75 -7.86
CA VAL A 9 -25.70 -11.94 -7.84
C VAL A 9 -24.37 -11.64 -8.51
N ILE A 10 -23.28 -12.01 -7.85
CA ILE A 10 -21.93 -11.98 -8.41
C ILE A 10 -21.32 -13.37 -8.24
N ILE A 11 -20.86 -13.96 -9.35
CA ILE A 11 -20.08 -15.20 -9.35
C ILE A 11 -18.69 -14.85 -9.87
N THR A 12 -17.67 -15.09 -9.07
CA THR A 12 -16.28 -14.71 -9.37
C THR A 12 -15.33 -15.84 -9.03
N GLY A 13 -14.21 -15.91 -9.75
CA GLY A 13 -13.14 -16.88 -9.51
C GLY A 13 -12.34 -17.16 -10.77
N ASP A 14 -11.42 -18.12 -10.65
CA ASP A 14 -10.70 -18.69 -11.79
C ASP A 14 -11.59 -19.72 -12.48
N PHE A 15 -12.05 -19.38 -13.69
CA PHE A 15 -12.87 -20.26 -14.51
C PHE A 15 -12.04 -21.02 -15.54
N ASN A 16 -10.75 -20.71 -15.66
CA ASN A 16 -9.82 -21.30 -16.60
C ASN A 16 -10.41 -21.36 -18.03
N GLN A 17 -10.86 -22.54 -18.48
CA GLN A 17 -11.44 -22.75 -19.82
C GLN A 17 -12.97 -22.83 -19.84
N LEU A 18 -13.68 -22.58 -18.72
CA LEU A 18 -15.13 -22.70 -18.69
C LEU A 18 -15.75 -21.73 -19.70
N ARG A 19 -16.51 -22.29 -20.64
CA ARG A 19 -17.17 -21.54 -21.71
C ARG A 19 -18.33 -20.72 -21.16
N ASP A 20 -18.47 -19.54 -21.74
CA ASP A 20 -19.44 -18.53 -21.34
C ASP A 20 -20.90 -18.94 -21.57
N ASN A 21 -21.15 -19.84 -22.53
CA ASN A 21 -22.49 -20.10 -23.05
C ASN A 21 -23.47 -20.57 -21.97
N PHE A 22 -23.03 -21.42 -21.04
CA PHE A 22 -23.89 -21.97 -20.00
C PHE A 22 -24.50 -20.88 -19.10
N MET A 23 -23.67 -19.92 -18.68
CA MET A 23 -24.10 -18.83 -17.80
C MET A 23 -24.98 -17.79 -18.53
N LYS A 24 -24.64 -17.48 -19.78
CA LYS A 24 -25.40 -16.52 -20.61
C LYS A 24 -26.80 -17.04 -20.93
N THR A 25 -26.89 -18.29 -21.37
CA THR A 25 -28.14 -18.86 -21.88
C THR A 25 -29.16 -19.16 -20.79
N HIS A 26 -28.74 -19.66 -19.62
CA HIS A 26 -29.67 -20.13 -18.59
C HIS A 26 -29.98 -19.10 -17.50
N TYR A 27 -29.08 -18.16 -17.22
CA TYR A 27 -29.16 -17.32 -16.03
C TYR A 27 -29.16 -15.81 -16.31
N ARG A 28 -29.08 -15.39 -17.59
CA ARG A 28 -29.01 -13.97 -18.00
C ARG A 28 -27.88 -13.21 -17.30
N PHE A 29 -26.80 -13.90 -16.93
CA PHE A 29 -25.62 -13.24 -16.40
C PHE A 29 -24.75 -12.70 -17.53
N VAL A 30 -24.15 -11.56 -17.28
CA VAL A 30 -23.13 -10.99 -18.16
C VAL A 30 -21.76 -11.19 -17.53
N GLN A 31 -20.83 -11.63 -18.35
CA GLN A 31 -19.42 -11.69 -18.02
C GLN A 31 -18.85 -10.29 -18.22
N VAL A 32 -18.28 -9.68 -17.17
CA VAL A 32 -17.84 -8.27 -17.22
C VAL A 32 -16.32 -8.10 -17.39
N VAL A 33 -15.52 -9.15 -17.24
CA VAL A 33 -14.05 -9.05 -17.26
C VAL A 33 -13.51 -9.18 -18.68
N ASN A 34 -13.03 -8.08 -19.23
CA ASN A 34 -12.45 -8.01 -20.58
C ASN A 34 -10.94 -7.72 -20.59
N VAL A 35 -10.30 -7.83 -19.42
CA VAL A 35 -8.87 -7.54 -19.20
C VAL A 35 -8.09 -8.82 -18.92
N VAL A 36 -6.81 -8.87 -19.31
CA VAL A 36 -5.95 -10.05 -19.11
C VAL A 36 -5.70 -10.33 -17.63
N THR A 37 -5.99 -11.54 -17.20
CA THR A 37 -5.87 -11.95 -15.79
C THR A 37 -4.71 -12.89 -15.54
N ARG A 38 -4.18 -13.56 -16.57
CA ARG A 38 -2.94 -14.35 -16.49
C ARG A 38 -2.22 -14.37 -17.83
N GLY A 39 -1.00 -13.83 -17.88
CA GLY A 39 -0.25 -13.72 -19.14
C GLY A 39 -1.06 -12.98 -20.20
N GLN A 40 -1.43 -13.66 -21.29
CA GLN A 40 -2.29 -13.14 -22.37
C GLN A 40 -3.74 -13.65 -22.30
N ALA A 41 -4.10 -14.40 -21.25
CA ALA A 41 -5.40 -15.05 -21.11
C ALA A 41 -6.31 -14.33 -20.09
N ILE A 42 -7.62 -14.51 -20.28
CA ILE A 42 -8.67 -14.09 -19.34
C ILE A 42 -9.25 -15.36 -18.69
N LEU A 43 -8.69 -15.75 -17.55
CA LEU A 43 -9.07 -16.95 -16.80
C LEU A 43 -10.00 -16.61 -15.62
N ASP A 44 -9.65 -15.58 -14.86
CA ASP A 44 -10.51 -15.03 -13.83
C ASP A 44 -11.68 -14.23 -14.42
N LYS A 45 -12.90 -14.67 -14.14
CA LYS A 45 -14.13 -14.05 -14.68
C LYS A 45 -15.02 -13.58 -13.55
N ILE A 46 -15.82 -12.56 -13.85
CA ILE A 46 -16.90 -12.11 -12.99
C ILE A 46 -18.19 -12.15 -13.82
N TRP A 47 -19.18 -12.87 -13.30
CA TRP A 47 -20.53 -12.98 -13.85
C TRP A 47 -21.51 -12.27 -12.93
N THR A 48 -22.33 -11.39 -13.47
CA THR A 48 -23.31 -10.62 -12.70
C THR A 48 -24.59 -10.36 -13.48
N ASN A 49 -25.70 -10.19 -12.77
CA ASN A 49 -26.97 -9.69 -13.32
C ASN A 49 -27.15 -8.18 -13.12
N MET A 50 -26.11 -7.47 -12.65
CA MET A 50 -26.17 -6.03 -12.35
C MET A 50 -24.95 -5.30 -12.94
N GLU A 51 -24.57 -5.57 -14.19
CA GLU A 51 -23.38 -4.93 -14.78
C GLU A 51 -23.48 -3.39 -14.78
N GLU A 52 -24.68 -2.87 -14.93
CA GLU A 52 -25.00 -1.45 -15.01
C GLU A 52 -24.70 -0.68 -13.73
N VAL A 53 -24.64 -1.35 -12.58
CA VAL A 53 -24.30 -0.70 -11.29
C VAL A 53 -22.80 -0.68 -10.99
N TYR A 54 -21.97 -1.36 -11.79
CA TYR A 54 -20.52 -1.42 -11.61
C TYR A 54 -19.73 -0.71 -12.71
N THR A 55 -18.55 -0.20 -12.38
CA THR A 55 -17.59 0.30 -13.37
C THR A 55 -16.96 -0.89 -14.11
N PRO A 56 -16.44 -0.68 -15.34
CA PRO A 56 -15.65 -1.69 -16.03
C PRO A 56 -14.53 -2.24 -15.12
N PRO A 57 -14.31 -3.57 -15.08
CA PRO A 57 -13.24 -4.15 -14.29
C PRO A 57 -11.88 -3.66 -14.75
N VAL A 58 -10.98 -3.48 -13.78
CA VAL A 58 -9.57 -3.18 -14.05
C VAL A 58 -8.69 -4.24 -13.41
N THR A 59 -7.58 -4.57 -14.07
CA THR A 59 -6.55 -5.41 -13.48
C THR A 59 -5.62 -4.59 -12.61
N ILE A 60 -5.21 -5.19 -11.51
CA ILE A 60 -4.17 -4.65 -10.63
C ILE A 60 -3.09 -5.71 -10.42
N SER A 61 -1.93 -5.24 -9.95
CA SER A 61 -0.75 -6.08 -9.77
C SER A 61 -1.04 -7.36 -8.97
N GLU A 62 -0.37 -8.44 -9.37
CA GLU A 62 -0.35 -9.74 -8.69
C GLU A 62 -0.23 -9.63 -7.16
N LEU A 63 -0.90 -10.54 -6.45
CA LEU A 63 -0.79 -10.67 -5.01
C LEU A 63 0.26 -11.72 -4.64
N GLY A 64 1.22 -11.33 -3.80
CA GLY A 64 2.23 -12.24 -3.29
C GLY A 64 3.11 -12.82 -4.41
N SER A 65 3.02 -14.14 -4.60
CA SER A 65 3.73 -14.90 -5.64
C SER A 65 2.80 -15.44 -6.73
N SER A 66 1.51 -15.07 -6.72
CA SER A 66 0.57 -15.46 -7.77
C SER A 66 1.01 -14.91 -9.12
N ASP A 67 0.81 -15.68 -10.18
CA ASP A 67 0.97 -15.25 -11.58
C ASP A 67 -0.36 -14.74 -12.18
N HIS A 68 -1.41 -14.68 -11.37
CA HIS A 68 -2.69 -14.06 -11.73
C HIS A 68 -2.74 -12.59 -11.27
N ASN A 69 -3.11 -11.71 -12.19
CA ASN A 69 -3.49 -10.33 -11.90
C ASN A 69 -4.79 -10.33 -11.10
N MET A 70 -4.90 -9.45 -10.10
CA MET A 70 -6.19 -9.32 -9.41
C MET A 70 -7.17 -8.50 -10.26
N VAL A 71 -8.44 -8.88 -10.23
CA VAL A 71 -9.51 -8.15 -10.90
C VAL A 71 -10.25 -7.28 -9.90
N LEU A 72 -10.36 -5.99 -10.18
CA LEU A 72 -11.04 -5.01 -9.34
C LEU A 72 -12.31 -4.52 -10.04
N LEU A 73 -13.47 -4.92 -9.49
CA LEU A 73 -14.80 -4.43 -9.86
C LEU A 73 -15.27 -3.44 -8.78
N LYS A 74 -15.71 -2.24 -9.17
CA LYS A 74 -16.17 -1.20 -8.23
C LYS A 74 -17.61 -0.79 -8.51
N PRO A 75 -18.45 -0.59 -7.48
CA PRO A 75 -19.76 -0.01 -7.69
C PRO A 75 -19.62 1.43 -8.21
N LYS A 76 -20.53 1.85 -9.10
CA LYS A 76 -20.64 3.23 -9.58
C LYS A 76 -21.11 4.16 -8.46
N ALA A 77 -22.00 3.66 -7.60
CA ALA A 77 -22.47 4.39 -6.44
C ALA A 77 -21.33 4.56 -5.42
N LYS A 78 -21.08 5.80 -5.02
CA LYS A 78 -20.20 6.11 -3.88
C LYS A 78 -21.04 6.06 -2.61
N ASN A 79 -21.24 4.86 -2.09
CA ASN A 79 -21.78 4.75 -0.73
C ASN A 79 -20.69 5.19 0.24
N SER A 80 -21.00 6.11 1.14
CA SER A 80 -20.15 6.42 2.28
C SER A 80 -20.14 5.21 3.20
N VAL A 81 -19.28 4.24 2.91
CA VAL A 81 -18.99 3.17 3.86
C VAL A 81 -18.26 3.84 5.02
N ASP A 82 -18.75 3.63 6.25
CA ASP A 82 -18.00 3.99 7.44
C ASP A 82 -16.67 3.25 7.36
N THR A 83 -15.63 3.98 7.00
CA THR A 83 -14.32 3.39 6.72
C THR A 83 -13.58 3.05 8.01
N GLY A 84 -14.15 3.41 9.17
CA GLY A 84 -13.60 3.25 10.50
C GLY A 84 -12.97 4.55 11.02
N CYS A 85 -12.52 4.51 12.27
CA CYS A 85 -11.94 5.67 12.92
C CYS A 85 -10.54 5.95 12.36
N VAL A 86 -10.32 7.21 12.00
CA VAL A 86 -9.04 7.73 11.54
C VAL A 86 -8.35 8.46 12.70
N THR A 87 -7.09 8.10 12.97
CA THR A 87 -6.29 8.72 14.04
C THR A 87 -5.17 9.56 13.46
N ARG A 88 -4.93 10.73 14.06
CA ARG A 88 -3.77 11.59 13.75
C ARG A 88 -2.63 11.23 14.70
N LEU A 89 -1.51 10.81 14.16
CA LEU A 89 -0.30 10.46 14.91
C LEU A 89 0.81 11.45 14.60
N THR A 90 1.52 11.90 15.62
CA THR A 90 2.77 12.64 15.44
C THR A 90 3.91 11.63 15.29
N VAL A 91 4.62 11.69 14.17
CA VAL A 91 5.74 10.81 13.88
C VAL A 91 6.99 11.62 13.58
N ARG A 92 8.15 11.13 14.02
CA ARG A 92 9.44 11.75 13.75
C ARG A 92 9.98 11.28 12.39
N CYS A 93 10.41 12.21 11.54
CA CYS A 93 10.99 11.87 10.25
C CYS A 93 12.40 11.30 10.42
N MET A 94 12.60 10.02 10.10
CA MET A 94 13.90 9.33 10.21
C MET A 94 14.27 8.61 8.92
N GLY A 95 14.02 9.26 7.77
CA GLY A 95 14.36 8.72 6.46
C GLY A 95 15.87 8.75 6.19
N PRO A 96 16.33 8.19 5.05
CA PRO A 96 17.74 8.20 4.67
C PRO A 96 18.32 9.62 4.57
N LYS A 97 17.52 10.56 4.05
CA LYS A 97 17.90 11.97 3.96
C LYS A 97 18.13 12.58 5.35
N GLU A 98 17.17 12.42 6.25
CA GLU A 98 17.25 12.98 7.61
C GLU A 98 18.43 12.37 8.39
N LYS A 99 18.65 11.05 8.25
CA LYS A 99 19.81 10.37 8.84
C LYS A 99 21.13 10.89 8.29
N ALA A 100 21.23 11.13 6.98
CA ALA A 100 22.42 11.71 6.36
C ALA A 100 22.67 13.14 6.88
N THR A 101 21.63 13.97 6.96
CA THR A 101 21.72 15.32 7.53
C THR A 101 22.21 15.29 8.98
N PHE A 102 21.64 14.41 9.82
CA PHE A 102 22.07 14.25 11.20
C PHE A 102 23.53 13.81 11.28
N SER A 103 23.95 12.84 10.47
CA SER A 103 25.35 12.37 10.44
C SER A 103 26.32 13.49 10.06
N MET A 104 25.97 14.33 9.08
CA MET A 104 26.78 15.47 8.69
C MET A 104 26.85 16.52 9.80
N ALA A 105 25.72 16.86 10.41
CA ALA A 105 25.66 17.84 11.49
C ALA A 105 26.42 17.35 12.73
N LEU A 106 26.31 16.07 13.08
CA LEU A 106 27.03 15.44 14.17
C LEU A 106 28.56 15.50 13.96
N SER A 107 29.00 15.23 12.73
CA SER A 107 30.43 15.26 12.36
C SER A 107 31.02 16.67 12.39
N ALA A 108 30.19 17.70 12.26
CA ALA A 108 30.60 19.09 12.30
C ALA A 108 30.69 19.67 13.72
N ILE A 109 30.26 18.94 14.75
CA ILE A 109 30.32 19.42 16.14
C ILE A 109 31.76 19.45 16.62
N LYS A 110 32.13 20.62 17.17
CA LYS A 110 33.34 20.84 17.95
C LYS A 110 33.11 20.42 19.39
N TRP A 111 33.72 19.31 19.80
CA TRP A 111 33.54 18.72 21.14
C TRP A 111 34.51 19.26 22.19
N GLU A 112 35.44 20.13 21.82
CA GLU A 112 36.40 20.73 22.75
C GLU A 112 35.74 21.44 23.96
N PRO A 113 34.56 22.10 23.85
CA PRO A 113 33.85 22.64 25.01
C PRO A 113 33.42 21.56 26.01
N LEU A 114 33.02 20.38 25.54
CA LEU A 114 32.61 19.27 26.40
C LEU A 114 33.77 18.85 27.31
N PHE A 115 34.97 18.69 26.75
CA PHE A 115 36.15 18.25 27.49
C PHE A 115 36.72 19.28 28.48
N ARG A 116 36.22 20.52 28.44
CA ARG A 116 36.64 21.60 29.36
C ARG A 116 35.73 21.76 30.58
N LEU A 117 34.67 20.95 30.70
CA LEU A 117 33.74 21.03 31.82
C LEU A 117 34.27 20.24 33.03
N ASP A 118 34.06 20.80 34.22
CA ASP A 118 34.70 20.35 35.47
C ASP A 118 34.09 19.07 36.08
N SER A 119 32.83 18.74 35.73
CA SER A 119 32.14 17.56 36.27
C SER A 119 31.58 16.66 35.18
N CYS A 120 31.54 15.35 35.45
CA CYS A 120 30.88 14.38 34.56
C CYS A 120 29.39 14.69 34.36
N ALA A 121 28.73 15.28 35.36
CA ALA A 121 27.33 15.67 35.26
C ALA A 121 27.12 16.81 34.25
N ASP A 122 28.01 17.81 34.26
CA ASP A 122 27.97 18.93 33.32
C ASP A 122 28.31 18.46 31.90
N GLN A 123 29.29 17.58 31.77
CA GLN A 123 29.64 16.95 30.49
C GLN A 123 28.44 16.19 29.90
N TYR A 124 27.78 15.34 30.70
CA TYR A 124 26.61 14.60 30.25
C TYR A 124 25.45 15.53 29.86
N SER A 125 25.17 16.55 30.67
CA SER A 125 24.12 17.54 30.36
C SER A 125 24.40 18.31 29.06
N TYR A 126 25.66 18.72 28.84
CA TYR A 126 26.06 19.39 27.60
C TYR A 126 25.90 18.45 26.39
N TYR A 127 26.43 17.23 26.49
CA TYR A 127 26.29 16.22 25.43
C TYR A 127 24.82 15.97 25.08
N GLN A 128 23.99 15.70 26.10
CA GLN A 128 22.56 15.44 25.90
C GLN A 128 21.86 16.63 25.24
N THR A 129 22.16 17.86 25.69
CA THR A 129 21.58 19.08 25.11
C THR A 129 21.93 19.21 23.63
N VAL A 130 23.21 19.01 23.26
CA VAL A 130 23.67 19.10 21.87
C VAL A 130 22.99 18.03 21.01
N ILE A 131 22.93 16.78 21.47
CA ILE A 131 22.30 15.69 20.71
C ILE A 131 20.79 15.90 20.58
N CYS A 132 20.09 16.28 21.65
CA CYS A 132 18.66 16.57 21.60
C CYS A 132 18.35 17.72 20.63
N ASN A 133 19.14 18.79 20.64
CA ASN A 133 18.98 19.91 19.71
C ASN A 133 19.20 19.47 18.26
N LEU A 134 20.24 18.67 17.99
CA LEU A 134 20.44 18.08 16.67
C LEU A 134 19.28 17.20 16.24
N MET A 135 18.73 16.40 17.16
CA MET A 135 17.58 15.55 16.85
C MET A 135 16.34 16.38 16.48
N GLU A 136 16.08 17.48 17.17
CA GLU A 136 14.96 18.37 16.83
C GLU A 136 15.13 19.03 15.46
N ILE A 137 16.35 19.43 15.12
CA ILE A 137 16.66 20.08 13.84
C ILE A 137 16.64 19.06 12.68
N CYS A 138 17.29 17.91 12.85
CA CYS A 138 17.51 16.95 11.77
C CYS A 138 16.35 15.96 11.58
N PHE A 139 15.56 15.72 12.63
CA PHE A 139 14.44 14.79 12.60
C PHE A 139 13.13 15.52 12.94
N PRO A 140 12.60 16.38 12.05
CA PRO A 140 11.39 17.12 12.32
C PRO A 140 10.19 16.15 12.49
N THR A 141 9.24 16.52 13.34
CA THR A 141 7.99 15.78 13.48
C THR A 141 6.99 16.19 12.39
N LYS A 142 6.22 15.21 11.90
CA LYS A 142 5.08 15.45 11.02
C LYS A 142 3.84 14.75 11.58
N ILE A 143 2.67 15.29 11.26
CA ILE A 143 1.40 14.64 11.55
C ILE A 143 1.07 13.71 10.38
N VAL A 144 0.82 12.45 10.68
CA VAL A 144 0.35 11.47 9.72
C VAL A 144 -1.02 10.95 10.14
N THR A 145 -1.83 10.67 9.13
CA THR A 145 -3.14 10.09 9.30
C THR A 145 -3.02 8.58 9.13
N ARG A 146 -3.56 7.81 10.09
CA ARG A 146 -3.61 6.34 10.06
C ARG A 146 -5.02 5.86 10.31
N HIS A 147 -5.34 4.75 9.68
CA HIS A 147 -6.58 4.06 9.97
C HIS A 147 -6.38 3.18 11.22
N THR A 148 -7.37 3.12 12.12
CA THR A 148 -7.29 2.30 13.34
C THR A 148 -7.09 0.80 13.05
N ALA A 149 -7.57 0.32 11.89
CA ALA A 149 -7.35 -1.06 11.46
C ALA A 149 -6.03 -1.31 10.72
N ASP A 150 -5.21 -0.27 10.47
CA ASP A 150 -3.90 -0.45 9.83
C ASP A 150 -3.00 -1.31 10.75
N LYS A 151 -2.36 -2.33 10.17
CA LYS A 151 -1.38 -3.12 10.93
C LYS A 151 -0.11 -2.28 11.20
N PRO A 152 0.63 -2.56 12.30
CA PRO A 152 1.83 -1.79 12.66
C PRO A 152 2.88 -1.68 11.54
N TRP A 153 3.01 -2.72 10.71
CA TRP A 153 3.94 -2.79 9.58
C TRP A 153 3.48 -2.00 8.34
N VAL A 154 2.27 -1.45 8.30
CA VAL A 154 1.74 -0.65 7.18
C VAL A 154 2.22 0.80 7.27
N THR A 155 3.53 0.99 7.10
CA THR A 155 4.20 2.28 7.15
C THR A 155 3.97 3.14 5.90
N ASP A 156 4.33 4.43 5.94
CA ASP A 156 4.30 5.29 4.74
C ASP A 156 5.19 4.73 3.63
N TRP A 157 6.35 4.18 4.00
CA TRP A 157 7.28 3.54 3.08
C TRP A 157 6.68 2.30 2.42
N PHE A 158 6.03 1.43 3.20
CA PHE A 158 5.31 0.28 2.65
C PHE A 158 4.22 0.71 1.65
N ARG A 159 3.42 1.72 1.99
CA ARG A 159 2.37 2.25 1.08
C ARG A 159 2.97 2.84 -0.19
N ASP A 160 4.10 3.53 -0.09
CA ASP A 160 4.82 4.04 -1.27
C ASP A 160 5.33 2.90 -2.17
N LEU A 161 5.89 1.82 -1.60
CA LEU A 161 6.28 0.64 -2.36
C LEU A 161 5.08 0.01 -3.10
N VAL A 162 3.94 -0.15 -2.44
CA VAL A 162 2.71 -0.67 -3.06
C VAL A 162 2.26 0.23 -4.22
N ARG A 163 2.25 1.56 -4.03
CA ARG A 163 1.90 2.52 -5.09
C ARG A 163 2.87 2.49 -6.27
N LYS A 164 4.18 2.39 -6.01
CA LYS A 164 5.21 2.26 -7.05
C LYS A 164 5.03 0.97 -7.83
N ARG A 165 4.78 -0.16 -7.15
CA ARG A 165 4.52 -1.46 -7.79
C ARG A 165 3.30 -1.37 -8.71
N GLN A 166 2.21 -0.78 -8.22
CA GLN A 166 1.00 -0.63 -9.01
C GLN A 166 1.24 0.27 -10.24
N ARG A 167 1.96 1.37 -10.10
CA ARG A 167 2.32 2.23 -11.25
C ARG A 167 3.15 1.49 -12.30
N ALA A 168 4.17 0.75 -11.89
CA ALA A 168 5.00 -0.04 -12.80
C ALA A 168 4.18 -1.10 -13.55
N HIS A 169 3.24 -1.75 -12.85
CA HIS A 169 2.31 -2.68 -13.48
C HIS A 169 1.41 -2.00 -14.51
N MET A 170 0.79 -0.88 -14.15
CA MET A 170 -0.08 -0.13 -15.07
C MET A 170 0.66 0.43 -16.29
N SER A 171 1.97 0.73 -16.16
CA SER A 171 2.80 1.21 -17.27
C SER A 171 3.37 0.08 -18.15
N GLY A 172 3.11 -1.20 -17.82
CA GLY A 172 3.66 -2.34 -18.55
C GLY A 172 5.13 -2.63 -18.28
N ASP A 173 5.76 -1.97 -17.29
CA ASP A 173 7.15 -2.25 -16.92
C ASP A 173 7.21 -3.47 -15.99
N LEU A 174 7.16 -4.65 -16.62
CA LEU A 174 7.11 -5.94 -15.92
C LEU A 174 8.35 -6.19 -15.06
N ASN A 175 9.52 -5.72 -15.50
CA ASN A 175 10.78 -5.89 -14.77
C ASN A 175 10.74 -5.09 -13.46
N GLN A 176 10.40 -3.81 -13.55
CA GLN A 176 10.28 -2.96 -12.37
C GLN A 176 9.13 -3.42 -11.46
N ALA A 177 8.01 -3.86 -12.03
CA ALA A 177 6.89 -4.42 -11.27
C ALA A 177 7.34 -5.65 -10.46
N LYS A 178 8.12 -6.56 -11.05
CA LYS A 178 8.67 -7.75 -10.38
C LYS A 178 9.63 -7.40 -9.25
N ILE A 179 10.54 -6.44 -9.48
CA ILE A 179 11.47 -5.95 -8.44
C ILE A 179 10.70 -5.36 -7.27
N LEU A 180 9.73 -4.48 -7.55
CA LEU A 180 8.92 -3.83 -6.53
C LEU A 180 8.00 -4.80 -5.79
N ARG A 181 7.46 -5.82 -6.48
CA ARG A 181 6.69 -6.90 -5.85
C ARG A 181 7.52 -7.62 -4.78
N ASN A 182 8.76 -7.99 -5.10
CA ASN A 182 9.64 -8.66 -4.15
C ASN A 182 9.98 -7.76 -2.97
N LYS A 183 10.18 -6.45 -3.18
CA LYS A 183 10.38 -5.47 -2.10
C LYS A 183 9.14 -5.35 -1.21
N VAL A 184 7.94 -5.26 -1.79
CA VAL A 184 6.68 -5.21 -1.03
C VAL A 184 6.49 -6.47 -0.18
N ASN A 185 6.81 -7.65 -0.72
CA ASN A 185 6.66 -8.91 0.01
C ASN A 185 7.65 -9.05 1.18
N ARG A 186 8.83 -8.41 1.10
CA ARG A 186 9.84 -8.43 2.17
C ARG A 186 9.68 -7.30 3.19
N ALA A 187 9.11 -6.17 2.78
CA ALA A 187 8.99 -4.97 3.60
C ALA A 187 8.41 -5.19 5.01
N PRO A 188 7.38 -6.04 5.24
CA PRO A 188 6.88 -6.32 6.59
C PRO A 188 7.88 -6.98 7.54
N PHE A 189 8.97 -7.56 7.02
CA PHE A 189 10.02 -8.24 7.78
C PHE A 189 11.29 -7.39 7.92
N GLU A 190 11.32 -6.19 7.33
CA GLU A 190 12.47 -5.28 7.33
C GLU A 190 12.26 -4.06 8.26
N THR A 191 11.07 -3.93 8.86
CA THR A 191 10.68 -2.87 9.81
C THR A 191 10.83 -3.31 11.24
#